data_AF-A0A6N8ECZ4-F1
#
_entry.id   AF-A0A6N8ECZ4-F1
#
_cell.length_a   1.000
_cell.length_b   1.000
_cell.length_c   1.000
_cell.angle_alpha   90.00
_cell.angle_beta   90.00
_cell.angle_gamma   90.00
#
_symmetry.space_group_name_H-M   'P 1'
#
loop_
_entity.id
_entity.type
_entity.pdbx_description
1 polymer ?
#
loop_
_entity_poly.entity_id
_entity_poly.type
_entity_poly.pdbx_seq_one_letter_code
_entity_poly.pdbx_strand_id
1 'polypeptide(L)'
;MLSFDAQSIPSPLVIREYTRPRFDTDLDALKDWLAELKTRGVRQAGPALVLTLENLRKTELSSNRRLTILSLLKVPVLKTCAGLPKPSAHDATATDANHGLTMEQRLGRLMFVNLNRTLHQLDKEHPVPNARQQQSRLWLTRNLFRFAGRQIRYAALWKTTLPTGTWRDLHELHLYLSSRRLNSFWDLDAQRPTIGEFDHEIEYRTLLLLGLAAKLKDSVLQNTYFMEGLPAWAAQTRLEDPHTKLGRLRLLVVEASSDEAPRQLTGSLEIPFRGWVLQPPYPYLHELENGPFGMSAFGDQPLGLEAY
;
A
#
# COMPACT_ATOMS: atom_id res chain seq x y z
N MET A 1 43.93 40.32 -18.84
CA MET A 1 43.04 39.42 -19.60
C MET A 1 42.88 38.14 -18.78
N LEU A 2 41.75 37.98 -18.09
CA LEU A 2 41.44 36.77 -17.31
C LEU A 2 40.40 35.98 -18.11
N SER A 3 40.82 34.82 -18.63
CA SER A 3 39.95 33.87 -19.32
C SER A 3 38.97 33.29 -18.31
N PHE A 4 37.68 33.49 -18.56
CA PHE A 4 36.60 32.96 -17.75
C PHE A 4 36.23 31.58 -18.35
N ASP A 5 36.95 30.53 -17.94
CA ASP A 5 36.58 29.15 -18.24
C ASP A 5 35.37 28.76 -17.37
N ALA A 6 34.19 29.21 -17.81
CA ALA A 6 32.94 28.67 -17.30
C ALA A 6 32.84 27.20 -17.72
N GLN A 7 32.99 26.29 -16.76
CA GLN A 7 32.64 24.89 -16.96
C GLN A 7 31.19 24.83 -17.45
N SER A 8 31.03 24.41 -18.70
CA SER A 8 29.74 24.28 -19.36
C SER A 8 28.85 23.38 -18.51
N ILE A 9 27.80 23.96 -17.93
CA ILE A 9 26.72 23.21 -17.28
C ILE A 9 26.21 22.21 -18.33
N PRO A 10 26.21 20.89 -18.05
CA PRO A 10 25.75 19.92 -19.04
C PRO A 10 24.29 20.21 -19.39
N SER A 11 24.04 20.39 -20.68
CA SER A 11 22.72 20.73 -21.21
C SER A 11 21.65 19.75 -20.72
N PRO A 12 20.44 20.22 -20.35
CA PRO A 12 19.35 19.36 -19.85
C PRO A 12 18.85 18.32 -20.88
N LEU A 13 19.26 18.46 -22.14
CA LEU A 13 19.00 17.51 -23.21
C LEU A 13 19.99 16.33 -23.24
N VAL A 14 21.21 16.49 -22.71
CA VAL A 14 22.19 15.39 -22.58
C VAL A 14 21.76 14.40 -21.48
N ILE A 15 20.94 14.84 -20.52
CA ILE A 15 20.31 13.97 -19.51
C ILE A 15 19.26 13.02 -20.15
N ARG A 16 18.80 13.28 -21.39
CA ARG A 16 17.68 12.52 -22.00
C ARG A 16 18.07 11.28 -22.80
N GLU A 17 19.31 11.11 -23.22
CA GLU A 17 19.66 10.02 -24.18
C GLU A 17 20.60 8.92 -23.66
N TYR A 18 21.08 9.00 -22.42
CA TYR A 18 21.97 7.96 -21.90
C TYR A 18 21.19 6.86 -21.15
N THR A 19 21.15 5.70 -21.81
CA THR A 19 21.01 4.33 -21.24
C THR A 19 19.68 3.99 -20.55
N ARG A 20 18.54 4.17 -21.22
CA ARG A 20 17.32 3.45 -20.80
C ARG A 20 17.38 1.97 -21.24
N PRO A 21 17.22 1.00 -20.33
CA PRO A 21 17.18 -0.40 -20.72
C PRO A 21 15.94 -0.67 -21.57
N ARG A 22 16.13 -1.31 -22.74
CA ARG A 22 15.02 -1.84 -23.54
C ARG A 22 14.53 -3.13 -22.89
N PHE A 23 13.26 -3.17 -22.50
CA PHE A 23 12.70 -4.31 -21.76
C PHE A 23 12.52 -5.58 -22.63
N ASP A 24 12.47 -5.40 -23.95
CA ASP A 24 12.09 -6.44 -24.91
C ASP A 24 13.22 -7.43 -25.21
N THR A 25 14.49 -7.05 -25.07
CA THR A 25 15.61 -7.85 -25.60
C THR A 25 16.65 -8.32 -24.60
N ASP A 26 17.01 -7.56 -23.55
CA ASP A 26 18.16 -7.95 -22.70
C ASP A 26 17.95 -7.66 -21.19
N LEU A 27 17.97 -8.72 -20.35
CA LEU A 27 17.92 -8.60 -18.89
C LEU A 27 19.28 -8.29 -18.27
N ASP A 28 20.37 -8.65 -18.94
CA ASP A 28 21.71 -8.41 -18.42
C ASP A 28 22.05 -6.93 -18.58
N ALA A 29 21.67 -6.30 -19.70
CA ALA A 29 21.69 -4.84 -19.82
C ALA A 29 20.89 -4.12 -18.71
N LEU A 30 19.76 -4.68 -18.28
CA LEU A 30 19.00 -4.12 -17.14
C LEU A 30 19.78 -4.26 -15.82
N LYS A 31 20.46 -5.39 -15.58
CA LYS A 31 21.28 -5.59 -14.39
C LYS A 31 22.48 -4.65 -14.37
N ASP A 32 23.16 -4.48 -15.50
CA ASP A 32 24.31 -3.59 -15.65
C ASP A 32 23.91 -2.14 -15.41
N TRP A 33 22.78 -1.72 -16.01
CA TRP A 33 22.20 -0.41 -15.75
C TRP A 33 21.85 -0.20 -14.27
N LEU A 34 21.29 -1.22 -13.60
CA LEU A 34 21.01 -1.14 -12.16
C LEU A 34 22.28 -1.07 -11.30
N ALA A 35 23.35 -1.74 -11.72
CA ALA A 35 24.65 -1.68 -11.04
C ALA A 35 25.27 -0.28 -11.17
N GLU A 36 25.18 0.33 -12.35
CA GLU A 36 25.60 1.71 -12.58
C GLU A 36 24.74 2.72 -11.79
N LEU A 37 23.43 2.52 -11.76
CA LEU A 37 22.52 3.39 -11.00
C LEU A 37 22.83 3.38 -9.49
N LYS A 38 23.33 2.26 -8.96
CA LYS A 38 23.78 2.14 -7.57
C LYS A 38 24.99 3.04 -7.28
N THR A 39 25.93 3.21 -8.21
CA THR A 39 27.13 4.04 -8.00
C THR A 39 26.82 5.54 -8.04
N ARG A 40 25.77 5.94 -8.78
CA ARG A 40 25.33 7.33 -8.95
C ARG A 40 24.56 7.94 -7.76
N GLY A 41 24.21 7.13 -6.77
CA GLY A 41 23.55 7.57 -5.55
C GLY A 41 22.05 7.87 -5.68
N VAL A 42 21.38 8.06 -4.54
CA VAL A 42 19.91 8.05 -4.41
C VAL A 42 19.23 9.18 -5.18
N ARG A 43 19.85 10.38 -5.24
CA ARG A 43 19.27 11.56 -5.89
C ARG A 43 19.10 11.40 -7.40
N GLN A 44 20.03 10.70 -8.05
CA GLN A 44 19.98 10.43 -9.49
C GLN A 44 19.18 9.16 -9.80
N ALA A 45 19.22 8.17 -8.89
CA ALA A 45 18.48 6.92 -9.00
C ALA A 45 16.95 7.10 -9.06
N GLY A 46 16.39 8.02 -8.26
CA GLY A 46 14.95 8.24 -8.16
C GLY A 46 14.26 8.57 -9.49
N PRO A 47 14.62 9.68 -10.16
CA PRO A 47 14.02 10.06 -11.44
C PRO A 47 14.18 9.00 -12.52
N ALA A 48 15.35 8.35 -12.58
CA ALA A 48 15.63 7.29 -13.53
C ALA A 48 14.71 6.06 -13.31
N LEU A 49 14.53 5.63 -12.06
CA LEU A 49 13.61 4.53 -11.73
C LEU A 49 12.13 4.88 -12.02
N VAL A 50 11.71 6.13 -11.77
CA VAL A 50 10.35 6.59 -12.13
C VAL A 50 10.11 6.42 -13.62
N LEU A 51 11.01 6.96 -14.46
CA LEU A 51 10.88 6.88 -15.91
C LEU A 51 10.87 5.43 -16.39
N THR A 52 11.72 4.58 -15.82
CA THR A 52 11.77 3.14 -16.12
C THR A 52 10.46 2.44 -15.79
N LEU A 53 9.86 2.71 -14.62
CA LEU A 53 8.58 2.11 -14.22
C LEU A 53 7.39 2.65 -15.03
N GLU A 54 7.41 3.91 -15.42
CA GLU A 54 6.40 4.49 -16.32
C GLU A 54 6.46 3.87 -17.72
N ASN A 55 7.67 3.67 -18.25
CA ASN A 55 7.88 3.01 -19.53
C ASN A 55 7.43 1.55 -19.46
N LEU A 56 7.84 0.81 -18.41
CA LEU A 56 7.40 -0.57 -18.18
C LEU A 56 5.87 -0.69 -18.16
N ARG A 57 5.18 0.31 -17.62
CA ARG A 57 3.71 0.36 -17.62
C ARG A 57 3.13 0.42 -19.02
N LYS A 58 3.80 1.07 -19.98
CA LYS A 58 3.34 1.26 -21.36
C LYS A 58 3.77 0.14 -22.28
N THR A 59 4.93 -0.47 -22.05
CA THR A 59 5.46 -1.57 -22.87
C THR A 59 4.57 -2.80 -22.78
N GLU A 60 4.34 -3.46 -23.91
CA GLU A 60 3.66 -4.75 -23.97
C GLU A 60 4.68 -5.87 -23.76
N LEU A 61 4.48 -6.66 -22.71
CA LEU A 61 5.38 -7.75 -22.30
C LEU A 61 4.54 -8.91 -21.81
N SER A 62 5.05 -10.14 -21.91
CA SER A 62 4.44 -11.29 -21.24
C SER A 62 4.47 -11.13 -19.71
N SER A 63 3.52 -11.77 -19.01
CA SER A 63 3.44 -11.70 -17.55
C SER A 63 4.75 -12.12 -16.87
N ASN A 64 5.36 -13.21 -17.35
CA ASN A 64 6.62 -13.75 -16.84
C ASN A 64 7.78 -12.77 -17.01
N ARG A 65 7.92 -12.15 -18.19
CA ARG A 65 8.99 -11.17 -18.46
C ARG A 65 8.83 -9.95 -17.56
N ARG A 66 7.61 -9.42 -17.45
CA ARG A 66 7.29 -8.28 -16.59
C ARG A 66 7.58 -8.59 -15.12
N LEU A 67 7.22 -9.79 -14.65
CA LEU A 67 7.53 -10.26 -13.30
C LEU A 67 9.03 -10.31 -13.04
N THR A 68 9.83 -10.86 -13.95
CA THR A 68 11.29 -10.90 -13.81
C THR A 68 11.86 -9.49 -13.70
N ILE A 69 11.44 -8.57 -14.56
CA ILE A 69 11.88 -7.16 -14.49
C ILE A 69 11.49 -6.51 -13.16
N LEU A 70 10.24 -6.67 -12.71
CA LEU A 70 9.77 -6.11 -11.43
C LEU A 70 10.51 -6.71 -10.23
N SER A 71 10.89 -7.99 -10.31
CA SER A 71 11.69 -8.65 -9.27
C SER A 71 13.09 -8.05 -9.15
N LEU A 72 13.71 -7.69 -10.28
CA LEU A 72 15.02 -7.02 -10.32
C LEU A 72 14.93 -5.57 -9.83
N LEU A 73 13.86 -4.85 -10.19
CA LEU A 73 13.65 -3.45 -9.81
C LEU A 73 13.27 -3.26 -8.34
N LYS A 74 12.68 -4.27 -7.69
CA LYS A 74 12.18 -4.18 -6.31
C LYS A 74 13.23 -3.66 -5.32
N VAL A 75 14.42 -4.27 -5.29
CA VAL A 75 15.46 -3.90 -4.31
C VAL A 75 16.01 -2.50 -4.57
N PRO A 76 16.40 -2.13 -5.80
CA PRO A 76 16.76 -0.76 -6.14
C PRO A 76 15.70 0.27 -5.72
N VAL A 77 14.43 0.02 -6.04
CA VAL A 77 13.32 0.92 -5.64
C VAL A 77 13.26 1.09 -4.13
N LEU A 78 13.28 0.00 -3.36
CA LEU A 78 13.23 0.07 -1.90
C LEU A 78 14.45 0.79 -1.30
N LYS A 79 15.65 0.58 -1.85
CA LYS A 79 16.87 1.28 -1.43
C LYS A 79 16.78 2.78 -1.70
N THR A 80 16.32 3.16 -2.89
CA THR A 80 16.07 4.57 -3.22
C THR A 80 15.05 5.18 -2.26
N CYS A 81 13.91 4.52 -2.02
CA CYS A 81 12.92 4.99 -1.04
C CYS A 81 13.46 5.11 0.39
N ALA A 82 14.39 4.25 0.80
CA ALA A 82 15.02 4.33 2.11
C ALA A 82 15.99 5.52 2.24
N GLY A 83 16.69 5.87 1.16
CA GLY A 83 17.68 6.97 1.17
C GLY A 83 17.14 8.35 0.79
N LEU A 84 15.85 8.46 0.43
CA LEU A 84 15.23 9.76 0.15
C LEU A 84 14.97 10.53 1.45
N PRO A 85 15.15 11.86 1.45
CA PRO A 85 14.86 12.68 2.62
C PRO A 85 13.37 12.57 2.97
N LYS A 86 13.08 12.49 4.28
CA LYS A 86 11.71 12.46 4.79
C LYS A 86 11.23 13.89 5.01
N PRO A 87 9.98 14.22 4.66
CA PRO A 87 9.47 15.58 4.85
C PRO A 87 9.38 15.87 6.35
N SER A 88 9.96 16.98 6.79
CA SER A 88 9.91 17.41 8.19
C SER A 88 8.54 18.02 8.48
N ALA A 89 7.94 17.66 9.62
CA ALA A 89 6.67 18.24 10.06
C ALA A 89 6.74 19.77 10.33
N HIS A 90 7.95 20.33 10.43
CA HIS A 90 8.19 21.77 10.64
C HIS A 90 8.24 22.61 9.36
N ASP A 91 8.38 21.99 8.19
CA ASP A 91 8.42 22.71 6.91
C ASP A 91 7.03 22.91 6.30
N ALA A 92 5.98 22.35 6.92
CA ALA A 92 4.60 22.51 6.47
C ALA A 92 4.05 23.87 6.94
N THR A 93 4.49 24.96 6.29
CA THR A 93 3.73 26.21 6.37
C THR A 93 2.37 25.98 5.67
N ALA A 94 1.30 26.56 6.21
CA ALA A 94 -0.08 26.35 5.72
C ALA A 94 -0.30 26.68 4.23
N THR A 95 0.67 27.35 3.60
CA THR A 95 0.74 27.65 2.16
C THR A 95 1.25 26.50 1.28
N ASP A 96 1.84 25.45 1.86
CA ASP A 96 2.47 24.33 1.13
C ASP A 96 1.56 23.10 0.94
N ALA A 97 0.28 23.20 1.27
CA ALA A 97 -0.72 22.14 1.09
C ALA A 97 -0.93 21.67 -0.38
N ASN A 98 -0.27 22.34 -1.35
CA ASN A 98 -0.22 21.97 -2.77
C ASN A 98 1.03 21.18 -3.18
N HIS A 99 1.86 20.73 -2.24
CA HIS A 99 3.03 19.91 -2.58
C HIS A 99 2.56 18.55 -3.13
N GLY A 100 2.78 18.33 -4.43
CA GLY A 100 2.48 17.08 -5.10
C GLY A 100 3.18 15.87 -4.48
N LEU A 101 2.86 14.67 -4.98
CA LEU A 101 3.37 13.41 -4.44
C LEU A 101 4.89 13.40 -4.30
N THR A 102 5.38 12.90 -3.16
CA THR A 102 6.82 12.73 -2.95
C THR A 102 7.40 11.70 -3.92
N MET A 103 8.72 11.75 -4.15
CA MET A 103 9.39 10.79 -5.02
C MET A 103 9.19 9.34 -4.54
N GLU A 104 9.22 9.10 -3.22
CA GLU A 104 8.95 7.78 -2.64
C GLU A 104 7.52 7.32 -2.90
N GLN A 105 6.56 8.24 -2.79
CA GLN A 105 5.16 7.95 -3.08
C GLN A 105 4.94 7.61 -4.55
N ARG A 106 5.56 8.36 -5.45
CA ARG A 106 5.51 8.12 -6.90
C ARG A 106 6.12 6.76 -7.28
N LEU A 107 7.30 6.43 -6.74
CA LEU A 107 7.95 5.13 -6.96
C LEU A 107 7.09 3.97 -6.44
N GLY A 108 6.55 4.09 -5.23
CA GLY A 108 5.70 3.07 -4.64
C GLY A 108 4.40 2.87 -5.42
N ARG A 109 3.75 3.95 -5.85
CA ARG A 109 2.54 3.90 -6.68
C ARG A 109 2.80 3.22 -8.02
N LEU A 110 3.89 3.58 -8.71
CA LEU A 110 4.26 2.97 -9.99
C LEU A 110 4.61 1.48 -9.85
N MET A 111 5.29 1.08 -8.78
CA MET A 111 5.51 -0.34 -8.49
C MET A 111 4.21 -1.08 -8.24
N PHE A 112 3.32 -0.52 -7.42
CA PHE A 112 2.02 -1.13 -7.14
C PHE A 112 1.21 -1.36 -8.43
N VAL A 113 1.06 -0.34 -9.27
CA VAL A 113 0.28 -0.43 -10.52
C VAL A 113 0.88 -1.46 -11.48
N ASN A 114 2.21 -1.50 -11.62
CA ASN A 114 2.86 -2.49 -12.47
C ASN A 114 2.70 -3.92 -11.92
N LEU A 115 2.85 -4.12 -10.61
CA LEU A 115 2.61 -5.42 -9.98
C LEU A 115 1.16 -5.87 -10.16
N ASN A 116 0.19 -4.96 -9.99
CA ASN A 116 -1.22 -5.29 -10.10
C ASN A 116 -1.58 -5.71 -11.52
N ARG A 117 -1.11 -4.96 -12.52
CA ARG A 117 -1.26 -5.33 -13.94
C ARG A 117 -0.63 -6.69 -14.23
N THR A 118 0.55 -6.97 -13.68
CA THR A 118 1.24 -8.26 -13.85
C THR A 118 0.44 -9.41 -13.26
N LEU A 119 -0.17 -9.21 -12.08
CA LEU A 119 -1.04 -10.20 -11.42
C LEU A 119 -2.24 -10.54 -12.29
N HIS A 120 -2.99 -9.53 -12.74
CA HIS A 120 -4.15 -9.75 -13.61
C HIS A 120 -3.76 -10.41 -14.94
N GLN A 121 -2.61 -10.05 -15.51
CA GLN A 121 -2.12 -10.66 -16.74
C GLN A 121 -1.73 -12.14 -16.52
N LEU A 122 -1.01 -12.45 -15.44
CA LEU A 122 -0.64 -13.82 -15.07
C LEU A 122 -1.88 -14.70 -14.87
N ASP A 123 -2.86 -14.20 -14.13
CA ASP A 123 -4.10 -14.92 -13.85
C ASP A 123 -4.98 -15.09 -15.11
N LYS A 124 -4.87 -14.19 -16.09
CA LYS A 124 -5.53 -14.31 -17.39
C LYS A 124 -4.84 -15.34 -18.29
N GLU A 125 -3.51 -15.34 -18.32
CA GLU A 125 -2.70 -16.27 -19.11
C GLU A 125 -2.74 -17.70 -18.54
N HIS A 126 -2.95 -17.84 -17.23
CA HIS A 126 -2.97 -19.13 -16.54
C HIS A 126 -4.18 -19.28 -15.61
N PRO A 127 -5.38 -19.60 -16.16
CA PRO A 127 -6.58 -19.86 -15.37
C PRO A 127 -6.49 -21.10 -14.47
N VAL A 128 -5.53 -21.99 -14.72
CA VAL A 128 -5.17 -23.13 -13.86
C VAL A 128 -3.64 -23.19 -13.80
N PRO A 129 -3.01 -22.59 -12.78
CA PRO A 129 -1.57 -22.50 -12.70
C PRO A 129 -0.94 -23.70 -12.03
N ASN A 130 0.24 -24.05 -12.53
CA ASN A 130 1.15 -24.96 -11.87
C ASN A 130 1.83 -24.32 -10.63
N ALA A 131 2.57 -25.13 -9.87
CA ALA A 131 3.26 -24.68 -8.65
C ALA A 131 4.17 -23.46 -8.86
N ARG A 132 4.86 -23.36 -10.01
CA ARG A 132 5.73 -22.22 -10.32
C ARG A 132 4.92 -20.92 -10.48
N GLN A 133 3.81 -20.99 -11.20
CA GLN A 133 2.91 -19.86 -11.42
C GLN A 133 2.19 -19.46 -10.12
N GLN A 134 1.82 -20.42 -9.26
CA GLN A 134 1.31 -20.14 -7.92
C GLN A 134 2.34 -19.39 -7.07
N GLN A 135 3.61 -19.80 -7.09
CA GLN A 135 4.69 -19.11 -6.38
C GLN A 135 4.90 -17.68 -6.91
N SER A 136 4.85 -17.51 -8.24
CA SER A 136 4.88 -16.18 -8.87
C SER A 136 3.71 -15.29 -8.44
N ARG A 137 2.50 -15.85 -8.41
CA ARG A 137 1.29 -15.17 -7.94
C ARG A 137 1.41 -14.75 -6.47
N LEU A 138 1.85 -15.66 -5.59
CA LEU A 138 2.09 -15.38 -4.18
C LEU A 138 3.12 -14.25 -4.00
N TRP A 139 4.20 -14.28 -4.78
CA TRP A 139 5.19 -13.20 -4.77
C TRP A 139 4.58 -11.86 -5.17
N LEU A 140 3.76 -11.80 -6.23
CA LEU A 140 3.08 -10.58 -6.67
C LEU A 140 2.16 -10.04 -5.57
N THR A 141 1.28 -10.88 -5.04
CA THR A 141 0.32 -10.51 -3.98
C THR A 141 1.04 -9.96 -2.75
N ARG A 142 2.07 -10.66 -2.26
CA ARG A 142 2.85 -10.20 -1.11
C ARG A 142 3.50 -8.83 -1.35
N ASN A 143 4.01 -8.60 -2.55
CA ASN A 143 4.62 -7.31 -2.86
C ASN A 143 3.60 -6.19 -3.05
N LEU A 144 2.40 -6.48 -3.56
CA LEU A 144 1.30 -5.51 -3.64
C LEU A 144 0.94 -4.96 -2.25
N PHE A 145 0.68 -5.84 -1.29
CA PHE A 145 0.39 -5.43 0.10
C PHE A 145 1.57 -4.69 0.74
N ARG A 146 2.81 -5.12 0.50
CA ARG A 146 4.00 -4.42 1.01
C ARG A 146 4.14 -3.00 0.47
N PHE A 147 3.91 -2.79 -0.83
CA PHE A 147 3.98 -1.46 -1.41
C PHE A 147 2.80 -0.58 -0.97
N ALA A 148 1.57 -1.11 -0.94
CA ALA A 148 0.42 -0.39 -0.41
C ALA A 148 0.62 -0.01 1.07
N GLY A 149 1.06 -0.95 1.91
CA GLY A 149 1.34 -0.71 3.31
C GLY A 149 2.45 0.28 3.54
N ARG A 150 3.51 0.26 2.72
CA ARG A 150 4.55 1.30 2.76
C ARG A 150 3.97 2.67 2.45
N GLN A 151 3.09 2.80 1.45
CA GLN A 151 2.48 4.09 1.09
C GLN A 151 1.58 4.61 2.22
N ILE A 152 0.69 3.77 2.75
CA ILE A 152 -0.23 4.13 3.84
C ILE A 152 0.57 4.52 5.09
N ARG A 153 1.55 3.71 5.48
CA ARG A 153 2.42 4.00 6.63
C ARG A 153 3.23 5.28 6.44
N TYR A 154 3.76 5.51 5.24
CA TYR A 154 4.52 6.72 4.93
C TYR A 154 3.64 7.97 5.03
N ALA A 155 2.44 7.93 4.43
CA ALA A 155 1.48 9.02 4.49
C ALA A 155 1.09 9.34 5.94
N ALA A 156 0.81 8.31 6.73
CA ALA A 156 0.40 8.45 8.12
C ALA A 156 1.52 8.99 9.03
N LEU A 157 2.74 8.45 8.94
CA LEU A 157 3.86 8.88 9.80
C LEU A 157 4.35 10.29 9.48
N TRP A 158 4.33 10.66 8.20
CA TRP A 158 4.91 11.93 7.74
C TRP A 158 3.86 12.99 7.39
N LYS A 159 2.59 12.73 7.69
CA LYS A 159 1.46 13.63 7.42
C LYS A 159 1.43 14.13 5.96
N THR A 160 1.75 13.24 5.04
CA THR A 160 1.74 13.53 3.60
C THR A 160 0.45 13.05 2.98
N THR A 161 0.03 13.69 1.89
CA THR A 161 -1.14 13.27 1.11
C THR A 161 -0.89 11.89 0.52
N LEU A 162 -1.84 10.96 0.68
CA LEU A 162 -1.74 9.63 0.07
C LEU A 162 -1.97 9.75 -1.45
N PRO A 163 -1.25 8.98 -2.30
CA PRO A 163 -1.56 8.94 -3.72
C PRO A 163 -3.02 8.58 -3.98
N THR A 164 -3.65 9.29 -4.90
CA THR A 164 -5.04 9.02 -5.28
C THR A 164 -5.20 7.61 -5.84
N GLY A 165 -6.32 6.98 -5.48
CA GLY A 165 -6.69 5.60 -5.78
C GLY A 165 -6.00 4.55 -4.90
N THR A 166 -5.22 4.92 -3.87
CA THR A 166 -4.49 3.92 -3.08
C THR A 166 -5.42 3.00 -2.28
N TRP A 167 -6.45 3.56 -1.64
CA TRP A 167 -7.41 2.78 -0.86
C TRP A 167 -8.35 2.03 -1.80
N ARG A 168 -8.84 2.68 -2.85
CA ARG A 168 -9.69 2.03 -3.84
C ARG A 168 -9.01 0.81 -4.44
N ASP A 169 -7.78 0.95 -4.91
CA ASP A 169 -7.02 -0.16 -5.48
C ASP A 169 -6.75 -1.28 -4.46
N LEU A 170 -6.57 -0.93 -3.17
CA LEU A 170 -6.41 -1.92 -2.11
C LEU A 170 -7.71 -2.71 -1.86
N HIS A 171 -8.86 -2.02 -1.81
CA HIS A 171 -10.18 -2.65 -1.68
C HIS A 171 -10.49 -3.53 -2.88
N GLU A 172 -10.23 -3.05 -4.10
CA GLU A 172 -10.39 -3.81 -5.33
C GLU A 172 -9.48 -5.04 -5.38
N LEU A 173 -8.22 -4.91 -4.95
CA LEU A 173 -7.30 -6.04 -4.84
C LEU A 173 -7.83 -7.10 -3.87
N HIS A 174 -8.33 -6.69 -2.71
CA HIS A 174 -8.92 -7.64 -1.75
C HIS A 174 -10.14 -8.36 -2.36
N LEU A 175 -11.08 -7.62 -2.96
CA LEU A 175 -12.23 -8.21 -3.66
C LEU A 175 -11.80 -9.18 -4.77
N TYR A 176 -10.78 -8.81 -5.55
CA TYR A 176 -10.25 -9.64 -6.62
C TYR A 176 -9.69 -10.97 -6.09
N LEU A 177 -8.93 -10.93 -5.00
CA LEU A 177 -8.33 -12.13 -4.40
C LEU A 177 -9.38 -13.02 -3.72
N SER A 178 -10.34 -12.43 -3.00
CA SER A 178 -11.41 -13.16 -2.30
C SER A 178 -12.41 -13.82 -3.24
N SER A 179 -12.83 -13.12 -4.31
CA SER A 179 -13.78 -13.67 -5.30
C SER A 179 -13.19 -14.86 -6.08
N ARG A 180 -11.89 -14.84 -6.34
CA ARG A 180 -11.21 -15.96 -7.00
C ARG A 180 -11.08 -17.19 -6.12
N ARG A 181 -10.94 -17.05 -4.79
CA ARG A 181 -10.91 -18.18 -3.84
C ARG A 181 -12.22 -18.98 -3.88
N LEU A 182 -13.35 -18.28 -3.90
CA LEU A 182 -14.69 -18.89 -3.90
C LEU A 182 -15.03 -19.65 -5.19
N ASN A 183 -14.48 -19.21 -6.34
CA ASN A 183 -14.75 -19.79 -7.65
C ASN A 183 -13.67 -20.79 -8.12
N SER A 184 -12.78 -21.19 -7.22
CA SER A 184 -11.53 -21.83 -7.58
C SER A 184 -11.55 -23.33 -7.25
N PHE A 185 -11.55 -24.16 -8.30
CA PHE A 185 -11.05 -25.54 -8.28
C PHE A 185 -9.57 -25.67 -7.88
N TRP A 186 -8.91 -24.59 -7.43
CA TRP A 186 -7.48 -24.53 -7.15
C TRP A 186 -7.15 -24.99 -5.72
N ASP A 187 -8.18 -25.19 -4.90
CA ASP A 187 -8.08 -25.62 -3.50
C ASP A 187 -8.37 -27.12 -3.32
N LEU A 188 -8.55 -27.89 -4.41
CA LEU A 188 -8.84 -29.33 -4.29
C LEU A 188 -7.71 -30.12 -3.62
N ASP A 189 -6.46 -29.63 -3.68
CA ASP A 189 -5.28 -30.22 -3.02
C ASP A 189 -4.56 -29.26 -2.06
N ALA A 190 -5.04 -28.03 -1.88
CA ALA A 190 -4.36 -27.08 -1.01
C ALA A 190 -4.65 -27.43 0.46
N GLN A 191 -3.68 -28.07 1.10
CA GLN A 191 -3.64 -28.17 2.55
C GLN A 191 -3.86 -26.78 3.15
N ARG A 192 -4.70 -26.70 4.19
CA ARG A 192 -4.93 -25.46 4.95
C ARG A 192 -3.59 -24.76 5.18
N PRO A 193 -3.52 -23.43 5.00
CA PRO A 193 -2.27 -22.70 5.13
C PRO A 193 -1.61 -23.04 6.47
N THR A 194 -0.37 -23.51 6.39
CA THR A 194 0.42 -23.86 7.56
C THR A 194 0.67 -22.60 8.41
N ILE A 195 0.79 -22.75 9.72
CA ILE A 195 1.10 -21.63 10.64
C ILE A 195 2.36 -20.91 10.13
N GLY A 196 2.22 -19.63 9.75
CA GLY A 196 3.31 -18.81 9.21
C GLY A 196 3.26 -18.54 7.70
N GLU A 197 2.28 -19.10 6.97
CA GLU A 197 2.06 -18.76 5.57
C GLU A 197 1.40 -17.38 5.40
N PHE A 198 1.72 -16.72 4.27
CA PHE A 198 1.21 -15.39 3.95
C PHE A 198 -0.30 -15.41 3.72
N ASP A 199 -1.05 -14.65 4.52
CA ASP A 199 -2.49 -14.47 4.37
C ASP A 199 -2.83 -13.04 3.98
N HIS A 200 -3.28 -12.89 2.73
CA HIS A 200 -3.72 -11.60 2.18
C HIS A 200 -4.90 -10.96 2.94
N GLU A 201 -5.76 -11.75 3.60
CA GLU A 201 -6.87 -11.22 4.38
C GLU A 201 -6.39 -10.57 5.69
N ILE A 202 -5.37 -11.17 6.33
CA ILE A 202 -4.71 -10.58 7.50
C ILE A 202 -3.97 -9.30 7.09
N GLU A 203 -3.26 -9.30 5.97
CA GLU A 203 -2.55 -8.12 5.46
C GLU A 203 -3.51 -6.97 5.12
N TYR A 204 -4.64 -7.29 4.47
CA TYR A 204 -5.68 -6.29 4.21
C TYR A 204 -6.24 -5.69 5.52
N ARG A 205 -6.64 -6.54 6.48
CA ARG A 205 -7.11 -6.07 7.79
C ARG A 205 -6.05 -5.25 8.54
N THR A 206 -4.78 -5.64 8.47
CA THR A 206 -3.66 -4.89 9.06
C THR A 206 -3.59 -3.47 8.50
N LEU A 207 -3.75 -3.31 7.18
CA LEU A 207 -3.76 -1.99 6.55
C LEU A 207 -5.00 -1.18 6.92
N LEU A 208 -6.18 -1.80 7.01
CA LEU A 208 -7.39 -1.13 7.49
C LEU A 208 -7.22 -0.59 8.91
N LEU A 209 -6.69 -1.40 9.84
CA LEU A 209 -6.40 -0.98 11.20
C LEU A 209 -5.37 0.15 11.27
N LEU A 210 -4.33 0.09 10.43
CA LEU A 210 -3.35 1.17 10.34
C LEU A 210 -3.99 2.47 9.86
N GLY A 211 -4.81 2.41 8.80
CA GLY A 211 -5.52 3.57 8.26
C GLY A 211 -6.54 4.15 9.24
N LEU A 212 -7.23 3.31 9.98
CA LEU A 212 -8.17 3.75 11.02
C LEU A 212 -7.44 4.45 12.17
N ALA A 213 -6.34 3.88 12.66
CA ALA A 213 -5.52 4.49 13.70
C ALA A 213 -4.97 5.85 13.27
N ALA A 214 -4.56 5.98 12.01
CA ALA A 214 -4.12 7.23 11.40
C ALA A 214 -5.23 8.29 11.23
N LYS A 215 -6.52 7.92 11.34
CA LYS A 215 -7.64 8.87 11.33
C LYS A 215 -8.07 9.25 12.75
N LEU A 216 -7.97 8.32 13.70
CA LEU A 216 -8.48 8.50 15.06
C LEU A 216 -7.43 9.03 16.04
N LYS A 217 -6.18 8.57 15.95
CA LYS A 217 -5.12 8.91 16.91
C LYS A 217 -3.72 8.77 16.30
N ASP A 218 -3.28 9.79 15.57
CA ASP A 218 -1.99 9.84 14.88
C ASP A 218 -0.79 9.53 15.78
N SER A 219 -0.83 9.94 17.05
CA SER A 219 0.28 9.76 18.00
C SER A 219 0.60 8.29 18.29
N VAL A 220 -0.39 7.40 18.16
CA VAL A 220 -0.22 5.96 18.40
C VAL A 220 0.67 5.30 17.36
N LEU A 221 0.78 5.86 16.16
CA LEU A 221 1.60 5.31 15.09
C LEU A 221 3.12 5.42 15.36
N GLN A 222 3.51 6.31 16.29
CA GLN A 222 4.89 6.42 16.76
C GLN A 222 5.22 5.37 17.83
N ASN A 223 4.22 4.70 18.39
CA ASN A 223 4.42 3.67 19.39
C ASN A 223 4.80 2.33 18.72
N THR A 224 6.02 1.86 19.00
CA THR A 224 6.53 0.58 18.50
C THR A 224 5.65 -0.60 18.92
N TYR A 225 5.17 -0.62 20.17
CA TYR A 225 4.31 -1.69 20.69
C TYR A 225 3.01 -1.80 19.87
N PHE A 226 2.39 -0.66 19.55
CA PHE A 226 1.19 -0.63 18.73
C PHE A 226 1.46 -1.20 17.33
N MET A 227 2.55 -0.76 16.70
CA MET A 227 2.90 -1.21 15.35
C MET A 227 3.23 -2.70 15.28
N GLU A 228 3.83 -3.26 16.33
CA GLU A 228 4.11 -4.70 16.46
C GLU A 228 2.84 -5.52 16.77
N GLY A 229 1.86 -4.94 17.47
CA GLY A 229 0.58 -5.57 17.78
C GLY A 229 -0.40 -5.65 16.60
N LEU A 230 -0.25 -4.80 15.58
CA LEU A 230 -1.16 -4.70 14.44
C LEU A 230 -1.48 -6.05 13.75
N PRO A 231 -0.50 -6.92 13.41
CA PRO A 231 -0.81 -8.20 12.78
C PRO A 231 -1.64 -9.14 13.66
N ALA A 232 -1.38 -9.14 14.98
CA ALA A 232 -2.12 -9.97 15.93
C ALA A 232 -3.57 -9.50 16.08
N TRP A 233 -3.80 -8.18 16.13
CA TRP A 233 -5.14 -7.61 16.13
C TRP A 233 -5.85 -7.82 14.80
N ALA A 234 -5.14 -7.71 13.68
CA ALA A 234 -5.69 -7.96 12.35
C ALA A 234 -6.19 -9.40 12.20
N ALA A 235 -5.46 -10.39 12.76
CA ALA A 235 -5.89 -11.78 12.76
C ALA A 235 -7.26 -11.99 13.47
N GLN A 236 -7.52 -11.24 14.54
CA GLN A 236 -8.77 -11.29 15.31
C GLN A 236 -9.89 -10.40 14.74
N THR A 237 -9.54 -9.44 13.89
CA THR A 237 -10.46 -8.46 13.33
C THR A 237 -11.42 -9.11 12.35
N ARG A 238 -12.72 -8.79 12.39
CA ARG A 238 -13.71 -9.34 11.46
C ARG A 238 -14.17 -8.28 10.45
N LEU A 239 -14.46 -8.72 9.24
CA LEU A 239 -15.14 -7.94 8.21
C LEU A 239 -16.54 -8.55 8.06
N GLU A 240 -17.56 -7.81 8.50
CA GLU A 240 -18.93 -8.29 8.50
C GLU A 240 -19.78 -7.62 7.42
N ASP A 241 -20.78 -8.34 6.93
CA ASP A 241 -21.71 -7.84 5.91
C ASP A 241 -22.55 -6.68 6.48
N PRO A 242 -22.53 -5.49 5.86
CA PRO A 242 -23.35 -4.34 6.28
C PRO A 242 -24.84 -4.65 6.44
N HIS A 243 -25.40 -5.58 5.66
CA HIS A 243 -26.82 -5.95 5.75
C HIS A 243 -27.19 -6.51 7.13
N THR A 244 -26.24 -7.13 7.83
CA THR A 244 -26.45 -7.71 9.17
C THR A 244 -26.36 -6.68 10.31
N LYS A 245 -26.05 -5.41 9.98
CA LYS A 245 -25.75 -4.34 10.96
C LYS A 245 -26.63 -3.11 10.81
N LEU A 246 -27.72 -3.19 10.07
CA LEU A 246 -28.68 -2.09 9.95
C LEU A 246 -29.22 -1.67 11.32
N GLY A 247 -29.43 -0.36 11.50
CA GLY A 247 -29.88 0.26 12.75
C GLY A 247 -28.84 0.34 13.86
N ARG A 248 -27.64 -0.25 13.70
CA ARG A 248 -26.59 -0.17 14.73
C ARG A 248 -25.82 1.15 14.66
N LEU A 249 -25.40 1.63 15.83
CA LEU A 249 -24.64 2.86 16.03
C LEU A 249 -23.13 2.58 16.15
N ARG A 250 -22.32 3.64 16.00
CA ARG A 250 -20.85 3.64 16.24
C ARG A 250 -20.10 2.56 15.46
N LEU A 251 -20.55 2.25 14.25
CA LEU A 251 -19.92 1.26 13.39
C LEU A 251 -18.64 1.82 12.76
N LEU A 252 -17.63 0.97 12.59
CA LEU A 252 -16.48 1.28 11.76
C LEU A 252 -16.76 0.75 10.36
N VAL A 253 -16.86 1.64 9.38
CA VAL A 253 -17.29 1.31 8.01
C VAL A 253 -16.12 1.36 7.05
N VAL A 254 -16.12 0.42 6.10
CA VAL A 254 -15.14 0.31 5.01
C VAL A 254 -15.90 0.24 3.70
N GLU A 255 -16.02 1.36 3.01
CA GLU A 255 -16.70 1.45 1.72
C GLU A 255 -15.75 1.07 0.59
N ALA A 256 -16.01 -0.07 -0.09
CA ALA A 256 -15.09 -0.61 -1.08
C ALA A 256 -14.95 0.26 -2.35
N SER A 257 -15.95 1.09 -2.65
CA SER A 257 -15.91 2.06 -3.76
C SER A 257 -15.20 3.36 -3.41
N SER A 258 -15.03 3.66 -2.12
CA SER A 258 -14.39 4.88 -1.65
C SER A 258 -12.87 4.74 -1.73
N ASP A 259 -12.18 5.86 -1.98
CA ASP A 259 -10.72 5.93 -1.90
C ASP A 259 -10.29 6.42 -0.51
N GLU A 260 -10.81 5.77 0.54
CA GLU A 260 -10.61 6.19 1.92
C GLU A 260 -10.30 5.04 2.87
N ALA A 261 -9.54 5.36 3.91
CA ALA A 261 -9.36 4.49 5.06
C ALA A 261 -10.70 4.28 5.80
N PRO A 262 -10.82 3.19 6.61
CA PRO A 262 -11.98 2.98 7.47
C PRO A 262 -12.30 4.21 8.31
N ARG A 263 -13.60 4.46 8.53
CA ARG A 263 -14.06 5.59 9.33
C ARG A 263 -15.14 5.16 10.30
N GLN A 264 -15.26 5.88 11.41
CA GLN A 264 -16.37 5.72 12.33
C GLN A 264 -17.61 6.42 11.77
N LEU A 265 -18.74 5.71 11.73
CA LEU A 265 -20.03 6.26 11.38
C LEU A 265 -20.60 7.02 12.59
N THR A 266 -20.94 8.29 12.39
CA THR A 266 -21.46 9.18 13.45
C THR A 266 -22.87 8.81 13.89
N GLY A 267 -23.67 8.20 13.02
CA GLY A 267 -25.05 7.80 13.27
C GLY A 267 -25.30 6.31 13.13
N SER A 268 -26.57 5.94 13.01
CA SER A 268 -27.00 4.57 12.73
C SER A 268 -26.82 4.23 11.26
N LEU A 269 -26.55 2.96 10.98
CA LEU A 269 -26.49 2.47 9.61
C LEU A 269 -27.91 2.23 9.08
N GLU A 270 -28.43 3.17 8.31
CA GLU A 270 -29.80 3.10 7.75
C GLU A 270 -29.87 2.29 6.44
N ILE A 271 -28.82 2.38 5.62
CA ILE A 271 -28.81 1.83 4.25
C ILE A 271 -27.58 0.94 4.09
N PRO A 272 -27.72 -0.28 3.54
CA PRO A 272 -26.57 -1.12 3.23
C PRO A 272 -25.71 -0.48 2.12
N PHE A 273 -24.41 -0.73 2.15
CA PHE A 273 -23.46 -0.20 1.18
C PHE A 273 -22.53 -1.30 0.67
N ARG A 274 -21.83 -1.03 -0.44
CA ARG A 274 -20.84 -1.95 -0.99
C ARG A 274 -19.55 -1.85 -0.18
N GLY A 275 -19.33 -2.79 0.72
CA GLY A 275 -18.18 -2.79 1.60
C GLY A 275 -18.37 -3.69 2.81
N TRP A 276 -17.75 -3.32 3.92
CA TRP A 276 -17.77 -4.10 5.15
C TRP A 276 -17.92 -3.23 6.39
N VAL A 277 -18.43 -3.82 7.46
CA VAL A 277 -18.30 -3.30 8.82
C VAL A 277 -17.07 -3.94 9.45
N LEU A 278 -16.11 -3.11 9.87
CA LEU A 278 -14.87 -3.53 10.52
C LEU A 278 -15.11 -3.73 12.02
N GLN A 279 -14.77 -4.91 12.52
CA GLN A 279 -14.83 -5.22 13.96
C GLN A 279 -13.45 -5.58 14.48
N PRO A 280 -12.68 -4.58 14.94
CA PRO A 280 -11.41 -4.82 15.60
C PRO A 280 -11.62 -5.45 16.99
N PRO A 281 -10.62 -6.18 17.51
CA PRO A 281 -10.68 -6.72 18.86
C PRO A 281 -10.59 -5.61 19.91
N TYR A 282 -11.18 -5.82 21.09
CA TYR A 282 -11.21 -4.83 22.18
C TYR A 282 -9.83 -4.24 22.55
N PRO A 283 -8.74 -5.02 22.64
CA PRO A 283 -7.41 -4.46 22.94
C PRO A 283 -6.96 -3.38 21.96
N TYR A 284 -7.32 -3.48 20.67
CA TYR A 284 -6.99 -2.46 19.68
C TYR A 284 -7.78 -1.16 19.93
N LEU A 285 -9.08 -1.26 20.23
CA LEU A 285 -9.93 -0.10 20.51
C LEU A 285 -9.45 0.66 21.77
N HIS A 286 -9.09 -0.09 22.81
CA HIS A 286 -8.56 0.46 24.05
C HIS A 286 -7.29 1.30 23.86
N GLU A 287 -6.38 0.88 22.97
CA GLU A 287 -5.16 1.67 22.63
C GLU A 287 -5.50 2.99 21.95
N LEU A 288 -6.58 3.02 21.16
CA LEU A 288 -7.07 4.24 20.52
C LEU A 288 -7.78 5.18 21.50
N GLU A 289 -8.44 4.65 22.53
CA GLU A 289 -9.19 5.41 23.52
C GLU A 289 -8.32 6.14 24.57
N ASN A 290 -7.17 5.57 24.95
CA ASN A 290 -6.27 6.12 26.00
C ASN A 290 -5.43 7.34 25.58
N GLY A 291 -6.00 8.30 24.85
CA GLY A 291 -5.38 9.61 24.58
C GLY A 291 -5.75 10.65 25.66
N PRO A 292 -5.16 11.87 25.67
CA PRO A 292 -5.42 12.90 26.68
C PRO A 292 -6.88 13.44 26.70
N PHE A 293 -7.75 12.88 25.85
CA PHE A 293 -9.18 13.16 25.78
C PHE A 293 -10.00 11.90 26.10
N GLY A 294 -9.63 11.19 27.17
CA GLY A 294 -10.42 10.10 27.76
C GLY A 294 -11.79 10.53 28.33
N MET A 295 -12.26 11.74 28.03
CA MET A 295 -13.62 12.19 28.26
C MET A 295 -14.09 12.96 27.02
N SER A 296 -14.75 12.26 26.07
CA SER A 296 -15.77 12.79 25.12
C SER A 296 -15.95 11.99 23.81
N ALA A 297 -15.17 10.95 23.50
CA ALA A 297 -15.41 10.13 22.31
C ALA A 297 -16.51 9.06 22.50
N PHE A 298 -16.78 8.69 23.75
CA PHE A 298 -17.86 7.81 24.17
C PHE A 298 -18.60 8.54 25.27
N GLY A 299 -19.67 9.25 24.90
CA GLY A 299 -20.46 10.02 25.87
C GLY A 299 -20.87 9.14 27.05
N ASP A 300 -20.61 9.66 28.25
CA ASP A 300 -21.20 9.21 29.50
C ASP A 300 -22.73 9.21 29.35
N GLN A 301 -23.29 8.02 29.22
CA GLN A 301 -24.59 7.75 29.81
C GLN A 301 -24.41 6.51 30.68
N PRO A 302 -24.55 6.63 32.01
CA PRO A 302 -24.65 5.45 32.84
C PRO A 302 -25.86 4.66 32.34
N LEU A 303 -25.63 3.38 32.01
CA LEU A 303 -26.70 2.43 31.81
C LEU A 303 -27.52 2.42 33.10
N GLY A 304 -28.68 3.08 33.05
CA GLY A 304 -29.71 2.96 34.06
C GLY A 304 -30.10 1.49 34.12
N LEU A 305 -29.56 0.79 35.11
CA LEU A 305 -30.13 -0.44 35.62
C LEU A 305 -31.45 -0.07 36.31
N GLU A 306 -32.51 0.11 35.54
CA GLU A 306 -33.86 -0.14 36.03
C GLU A 306 -34.09 -1.65 35.90
N ALA A 307 -33.82 -2.37 36.98
CA ALA A 307 -34.34 -3.70 37.21
C ALA A 307 -35.38 -3.61 38.33
N TYR A 308 -36.56 -4.12 38.01
CA TYR A 308 -37.64 -4.50 38.91
C TYR A 308 -37.16 -5.34 40.11
#